data_AF-G9NPQ7-F1
#
_entry.id   AF-G9NPQ7-F1
#
_cell.length_a   1.000
_cell.length_b   1.000
_cell.length_c   1.000
_cell.angle_alpha   90.00
_cell.angle_beta   90.00
_cell.angle_gamma   90.00
#
_symmetry.space_group_name_H-M   'P 1'
#
loop_
_entity.id
_entity.type
_entity.pdbx_description
1 polymer ?
#
loop_
_entity_poly.entity_id
_entity_poly.type
_entity_poly.pdbx_seq_one_letter_code
_entity_poly.pdbx_strand_id
1 'polypeptide(L)'
;MKVTSIVGVIAALAGPAAAFYGQMAASAMTVSGEGPAYQLITLSDYNTGSIYSGDLNFSFSGTQKFVYFEEDTPGSYDFYALMWRITDGCHNIDF
;
A
#
# COMPACT_ATOMS: atom_id res chain seq x y z
N MET A 1 -27.89 -39.67 7.53
CA MET A 1 -26.68 -38.88 7.21
C MET A 1 -27.11 -37.69 6.38
N LYS A 2 -27.01 -36.47 6.93
CA LYS A 2 -27.51 -35.25 6.29
C LYS A 2 -26.29 -34.43 5.84
N VAL A 3 -25.98 -34.49 4.56
CA VAL A 3 -24.89 -33.72 3.95
C VAL A 3 -25.37 -32.28 3.85
N THR A 4 -24.76 -31.40 4.64
CA THR A 4 -25.03 -29.96 4.57
C THR A 4 -23.94 -29.37 3.68
N SER A 5 -24.27 -29.12 2.42
CA SER A 5 -23.40 -28.40 1.49
C SER A 5 -23.19 -26.99 2.00
N ILE A 6 -21.96 -26.68 2.41
CA ILE A 6 -21.52 -25.30 2.67
C ILE A 6 -21.32 -24.68 1.29
N VAL A 7 -22.32 -23.92 0.85
CA VAL A 7 -22.17 -23.00 -0.28
C VAL A 7 -21.19 -21.93 0.18
N GLY A 8 -19.95 -22.04 -0.29
CA GLY A 8 -18.92 -21.03 -0.09
C GLY A 8 -19.42 -19.70 -0.62
N VAL A 9 -19.62 -18.76 0.28
CA VAL A 9 -19.88 -17.36 -0.05
C VAL A 9 -18.61 -16.83 -0.71
N ILE A 10 -18.60 -16.75 -2.04
CA ILE A 10 -17.70 -15.83 -2.74
C ILE A 10 -18.25 -14.44 -2.44
N ALA A 11 -17.75 -13.84 -1.36
CA ALA A 11 -18.10 -12.49 -0.98
C ALA A 11 -17.50 -11.52 -2.01
N ALA A 12 -18.37 -11.05 -2.91
CA ALA A 12 -18.36 -9.74 -3.53
C ALA A 12 -17.00 -9.17 -3.98
N LEU A 13 -16.57 -9.53 -5.20
CA LEU A 13 -15.53 -8.80 -5.94
C LEU A 13 -16.07 -7.50 -6.60
N ALA A 14 -17.03 -6.83 -5.98
CA ALA A 14 -17.63 -5.60 -6.50
C ALA A 14 -18.20 -4.73 -5.37
N GLY A 15 -17.35 -4.37 -4.41
CA GLY A 15 -17.58 -3.22 -3.52
C GLY A 15 -16.93 -1.96 -4.11
N PRO A 16 -17.35 -0.75 -3.70
CA PRO A 16 -16.62 0.48 -4.06
C PRO A 16 -15.16 0.28 -3.69
N ALA A 17 -14.23 0.72 -4.56
CA ALA A 17 -12.77 0.60 -4.38
C ALA A 17 -12.44 0.56 -2.90
N ALA A 18 -12.07 -0.63 -2.39
CA ALA A 18 -11.93 -0.84 -0.96
C ALA A 18 -10.92 0.19 -0.47
N ALA A 19 -11.40 1.21 0.25
CA ALA A 19 -10.54 2.21 0.82
C ALA A 19 -9.57 1.47 1.73
N PHE A 20 -8.27 1.58 1.44
CA PHE A 20 -7.22 0.98 2.24
C PHE A 20 -7.53 1.18 3.73
N TYR A 21 -7.74 0.08 4.45
CA TYR A 21 -8.06 0.09 5.87
C TYR A 21 -6.81 -0.26 6.66
N GLY A 22 -6.03 0.76 6.99
CA GLY A 22 -4.71 0.51 7.51
C GLY A 22 -3.97 1.75 7.96
N GLN A 23 -2.67 1.53 8.20
CA GLN A 23 -1.72 2.58 8.54
C GLN A 23 -0.66 2.71 7.46
N MET A 24 -0.30 3.96 7.14
CA MET A 24 0.89 4.28 6.38
C MET A 24 1.97 4.82 7.33
N ALA A 25 3.20 4.35 7.16
CA ALA A 25 4.39 4.91 7.79
C ALA A 25 5.43 5.26 6.73
N ALA A 26 6.13 6.37 6.92
CA ALA A 26 7.26 6.76 6.10
C ALA A 26 8.51 6.84 6.97
N SER A 27 9.58 6.17 6.53
CA SER A 27 10.88 6.23 7.19
C SER A 27 11.58 7.59 7.00
N ALA A 28 12.68 7.79 7.72
CA ALA A 28 13.59 8.90 7.45
C ALA A 28 14.14 8.80 6.01
N MET A 29 14.59 9.93 5.47
CA MET A 29 15.22 9.97 4.16
C MET A 29 16.53 9.18 4.17
N THR A 30 16.62 8.15 3.34
CA THR A 30 17.85 7.41 3.10
C THR A 30 18.55 7.98 1.88
N VAL A 31 19.82 8.33 2.04
CA VAL A 31 20.69 8.77 0.95
C VAL A 31 21.76 7.71 0.79
N SER A 32 21.55 6.75 -0.11
CA SER A 32 22.62 5.87 -0.56
C SER A 32 23.57 6.68 -1.44
N GLY A 33 24.88 6.49 -1.29
CA GLY A 33 25.88 7.17 -2.12
C GLY A 33 25.74 6.88 -3.62
N GLU A 34 24.95 5.86 -3.97
CA GLU A 34 24.54 5.50 -5.33
C GLU A 34 23.00 5.51 -5.41
N GLY A 35 22.45 6.23 -6.40
CA GLY A 35 21.02 6.34 -6.63
C GLY A 35 20.37 7.60 -6.03
N PRO A 36 19.08 7.82 -6.32
CA PRO A 36 18.31 8.90 -5.71
C PRO A 36 18.10 8.62 -4.22
N ALA A 37 18.01 9.67 -3.41
CA ALA A 37 17.54 9.54 -2.04
C ALA A 37 16.10 8.99 -2.03
N TYR A 38 15.79 8.05 -1.15
CA TYR A 38 14.45 7.44 -1.04
C TYR A 38 13.95 7.41 0.41
N GLN A 39 12.62 7.40 0.57
CA GLN A 39 11.96 7.04 1.84
C GLN A 39 11.29 5.69 1.65
N LEU A 40 11.60 4.73 2.51
CA LEU A 40 10.81 3.51 2.60
C LEU A 40 9.42 3.87 3.15
N ILE A 41 8.39 3.50 2.40
CA ILE A 41 6.99 3.58 2.79
C ILE A 41 6.54 2.18 3.19
N THR A 42 5.84 2.08 4.31
CA THR A 42 5.22 0.83 4.78
C THR A 42 3.72 1.05 4.91
N LEU A 43 2.95 0.13 4.33
CA LEU A 43 1.50 0.06 4.45
C LEU A 43 1.13 -1.19 5.24
N SER A 44 0.32 -1.05 6.29
CA SER A 44 -0.21 -2.17 7.05
C SER A 44 -1.73 -2.21 6.87
N ASP A 45 -2.23 -3.22 6.16
CA ASP A 45 -3.67 -3.46 6.00
C ASP A 45 -4.19 -4.28 7.18
N TYR A 46 -5.12 -3.71 7.95
CA TYR A 46 -5.68 -4.36 9.13
C TYR A 46 -6.82 -5.34 8.81
N ASN A 47 -7.39 -5.30 7.60
CA ASN A 47 -8.40 -6.23 7.17
C ASN A 47 -7.77 -7.59 6.77
N THR A 48 -6.68 -7.56 6.00
CA THR A 48 -5.97 -8.77 5.57
C THR A 48 -4.84 -9.17 6.50
N GLY A 49 -4.31 -8.23 7.28
CA GLY A 49 -3.06 -8.40 8.02
C GLY A 49 -1.81 -8.28 7.15
N SER A 50 -1.95 -7.91 5.87
CA SER A 50 -0.84 -7.77 4.94
C SER A 50 -0.01 -6.54 5.24
N ILE A 51 1.30 -6.66 5.02
CA ILE A 51 2.25 -5.55 5.09
C ILE A 51 2.89 -5.39 3.73
N TYR A 52 2.93 -4.15 3.24
CA TYR A 52 3.55 -3.80 1.97
C TYR A 52 4.63 -2.76 2.17
N SER A 53 5.73 -2.87 1.42
CA SER A 53 6.83 -1.92 1.46
C SER A 53 7.20 -1.42 0.06
N GLY A 54 7.59 -0.15 -0.03
CA GLY A 54 7.94 0.48 -1.30
C GLY A 54 8.76 1.75 -1.16
N ASP A 55 9.65 2.01 -2.11
CA ASP A 55 10.57 3.15 -2.07
C ASP A 55 10.00 4.38 -2.77
N LEU A 56 9.78 5.45 -2.00
CA LEU A 56 9.41 6.77 -2.52
C LEU A 56 10.66 7.62 -2.79
N ASN A 57 11.07 7.66 -4.06
CA ASN A 57 12.20 8.45 -4.52
C ASN A 57 11.96 9.96 -4.36
N PHE A 58 12.95 10.66 -3.79
CA PHE A 58 12.94 12.09 -3.51
C PHE A 58 11.80 12.57 -2.58
N SER A 59 11.31 11.71 -1.68
CA SER A 59 10.28 12.04 -0.68
C SER A 59 8.92 12.46 -1.28
N PHE A 60 7.96 12.75 -0.39
CA PHE A 60 6.67 13.34 -0.75
C PHE A 60 6.85 14.75 -1.30
N SER A 61 6.22 15.02 -2.44
CA SER A 61 6.17 16.35 -3.05
C SER A 61 4.77 16.65 -3.59
N GLY A 62 4.55 17.89 -4.07
CA GLY A 62 3.31 18.27 -4.75
C GLY A 62 3.08 17.58 -6.10
N THR A 63 4.05 16.79 -6.57
CA THR A 63 3.94 16.02 -7.82
C THR A 63 3.66 14.57 -7.48
N GLN A 64 2.68 13.98 -8.18
CA GLN A 64 2.36 12.57 -8.07
C GLN A 64 3.53 11.70 -8.55
N LYS A 65 3.86 10.66 -7.78
CA LYS A 65 4.91 9.70 -8.10
C LYS A 65 4.38 8.29 -7.96
N PHE A 66 4.73 7.43 -8.90
CA PHE A 66 4.49 6.00 -8.78
C PHE A 66 5.44 5.38 -7.77
N VAL A 67 4.90 4.57 -6.88
CA VAL A 67 5.63 3.72 -5.94
C VAL A 67 5.18 2.29 -6.17
N TYR A 68 6.14 1.39 -6.35
CA TYR A 68 5.90 -0.04 -6.38
C TYR A 68 5.91 -0.57 -4.95
N PHE A 69 4.88 -1.32 -4.59
CA PHE A 69 4.71 -1.94 -3.28
C PHE A 69 4.81 -3.45 -3.42
N GLU A 70 5.74 -4.04 -2.69
CA GLU A 70 5.90 -5.48 -2.55
C GLU A 70 5.26 -5.95 -1.25
N GLU A 71 4.60 -7.10 -1.27
CA GLU A 71 4.06 -7.69 -0.04
C GLU A 71 5.17 -8.37 0.78
N ASP A 72 5.39 -7.87 2.00
CA ASP A 72 6.33 -8.46 2.97
C ASP A 72 5.74 -9.70 3.67
N THR A 73 4.42 -9.90 3.55
CA THR A 73 3.67 -11.03 4.08
C THR A 73 3.42 -12.13 3.02
N PRO A 74 3.04 -13.37 3.42
CA PRO A 74 2.94 -14.51 2.50
C PRO A 74 1.84 -14.44 1.42
N GLY A 75 1.14 -13.31 1.25
CA GLY A 75 0.05 -13.17 0.28
C GLY A 75 0.51 -13.02 -1.17
N SER A 76 1.77 -12.61 -1.40
CA SER A 76 2.38 -12.42 -2.72
C SER A 76 1.59 -11.51 -3.68
N TYR A 77 1.00 -10.43 -3.15
CA TYR A 77 0.32 -9.41 -3.93
C TYR A 77 1.13 -8.11 -4.01
N ASP A 78 1.61 -7.79 -5.22
CA ASP A 78 2.34 -6.55 -5.47
C ASP A 78 1.51 -5.58 -6.32
N PHE A 79 1.68 -4.28 -6.10
CA PHE A 79 0.92 -3.26 -6.81
C PHE A 79 1.69 -1.94 -6.96
N TYR A 80 1.18 -1.06 -7.82
CA TYR A 80 1.65 0.31 -7.95
C TYR A 80 0.62 1.26 -7.34
N ALA A 81 1.08 2.30 -6.66
CA ALA A 81 0.22 3.38 -6.20
C ALA A 81 0.85 4.75 -6.50
N LEU A 82 0.01 5.76 -6.68
CA LEU A 82 0.46 7.16 -6.79
C LEU A 82 0.53 7.77 -5.40
N MET A 83 1.61 8.47 -5.10
CA MET A 83 1.80 9.17 -3.82
C MET A 83 2.19 10.62 -4.03
N TRP A 84 1.63 11.52 -3.20
CA TRP A 84 1.98 12.94 -3.20
C TRP A 84 1.59 13.61 -1.88
N ARG A 85 2.08 14.83 -1.66
CA ARG A 85 1.68 15.70 -0.56
C ARG A 85 1.06 16.97 -1.10
N ILE A 86 -0.09 17.35 -0.56
CA ILE A 86 -0.74 18.63 -0.88
C ILE A 86 -0.22 19.74 0.05
N THR A 87 -0.50 20.99 -0.28
CA THR A 87 0.09 22.17 0.37
C THR A 87 -0.27 22.33 1.85
N ASP A 88 -1.34 21.67 2.31
CA ASP A 88 -1.74 21.64 3.72
C ASP A 88 -0.91 20.62 4.57
N GLY A 89 0.00 19.87 3.94
CA GLY A 89 0.85 18.87 4.58
C GLY A 89 0.30 17.45 4.57
N CYS A 90 -0.93 17.22 4.08
CA CYS A 90 -1.52 15.89 3.99
C CYS A 90 -0.82 15.04 2.92
N HIS A 91 -0.47 13.80 3.29
CA HIS A 91 0.00 12.77 2.36
C HIS A 91 -1.20 12.05 1.74
N ASN A 92 -1.12 11.77 0.44
CA ASN A 92 -2.16 11.11 -0.33
C ASN A 92 -1.57 9.85 -0.99
N ILE A 93 -2.45 8.88 -1.20
CA ILE A 93 -2.20 7.66 -1.94
C ILE A 93 -3.41 7.34 -2.82
N ASP A 94 -3.17 6.83 -4.02
CA ASP A 94 -4.19 6.39 -4.98
C ASP A 94 -3.76 5.03 -5.58
N PHE A 95 -4.68 4.06 -5.58
CA PHE A 95 -4.44 2.63 -5.86
C PHE A 95 -5.02 2.23 -7.21
#